data_AF-A0A957CHE1-F1
#
_entry.id   AF-A0A957CHE1-F1
#
_cell.length_a   1.000
_cell.length_b   1.000
_cell.length_c   1.000
_cell.angle_alpha   90.00
_cell.angle_beta   90.00
_cell.angle_gamma   90.00
#
_symmetry.space_group_name_H-M   'P 1'
#
loop_
_entity.id
_entity.type
_entity.pdbx_description
1 polymer ?
#
loop_
_entity_poly.entity_id
_entity_poly.type
_entity_poly.pdbx_seq_one_letter_code
_entity_poly.pdbx_strand_id
1 'polypeptide(L)'
;MNWKRLGIGIVILAVLGGAGFWGYTQFLAPDAEEPAEAVDVNAVSVDTGVDLVAAEGVVLPLADANLSFQTGGQLVEVLVEEGDDVDAGTPLLKLDSIDQEIAVTQAQAAVTQAQANIETAESGLLAAQTGLEAAQIGVTSAQAQLALTQAGPTAAQIALSEKSVAAADAVITQAAGSRDAAVEEA
;
A
#
# COMPACT_ATOMS: atom_id res chain seq x y z
N MET A 1 -96.08 82.75 67.93
CA MET A 1 -95.93 81.35 67.46
C MET A 1 -94.56 80.87 67.93
N ASN A 2 -94.50 79.96 68.90
CA ASN A 2 -93.46 79.98 69.93
C ASN A 2 -92.26 79.05 69.59
N TRP A 3 -91.34 79.55 68.76
CA TRP A 3 -90.11 78.86 68.28
C TRP A 3 -89.27 78.21 69.39
N LYS A 4 -89.28 78.78 70.61
CA LYS A 4 -88.51 78.28 71.75
C LYS A 4 -88.96 76.89 72.24
N ARG A 5 -90.21 76.48 71.99
CA ARG A 5 -90.71 75.15 72.37
C ARG A 5 -90.40 74.07 71.33
N LEU A 6 -90.14 74.45 70.08
CA LEU A 6 -89.79 73.53 69.00
C LEU A 6 -88.32 73.08 69.07
N GLY A 7 -87.43 73.99 69.50
CA GLY A 7 -86.00 73.67 69.66
C GLY A 7 -85.70 72.64 70.74
N ILE A 8 -86.48 72.63 71.85
CA ILE A 8 -86.28 71.67 72.95
C ILE A 8 -86.67 70.25 72.52
N GLY A 9 -87.70 70.10 71.68
CA GLY A 9 -88.13 68.79 71.18
C GLY A 9 -87.08 68.10 70.31
N ILE A 10 -86.37 68.85 69.47
CA ILE A 10 -85.32 68.31 68.58
C ILE A 10 -84.10 67.85 69.37
N VAL A 11 -83.72 68.60 70.41
CA VAL A 11 -82.56 68.24 71.25
C VAL A 11 -82.83 66.94 72.02
N ILE A 12 -84.05 66.75 72.55
CA ILE A 12 -84.41 65.50 73.25
C ILE A 12 -84.39 64.29 72.30
N LEU A 13 -84.88 64.46 71.07
CA LEU A 13 -84.86 63.40 70.05
C LEU A 13 -83.44 63.02 69.61
N ALA A 14 -82.55 64.00 69.47
CA ALA A 14 -81.15 63.76 69.13
C ALA A 14 -80.41 63.00 70.26
N VAL A 15 -80.68 63.34 71.52
CA VAL A 15 -80.06 62.66 72.67
C VAL A 15 -80.57 61.22 72.80
N LEU A 16 -81.86 60.98 72.61
CA LEU A 16 -82.43 59.62 72.64
C LEU A 16 -81.92 58.76 71.47
N GLY A 17 -81.79 59.33 70.28
CA GLY A 17 -81.21 58.65 69.12
C GLY A 17 -79.72 58.30 69.31
N GLY A 18 -78.94 59.22 69.87
CA GLY A 18 -77.52 59.00 70.16
C GLY A 18 -77.28 57.93 71.22
N ALA A 19 -78.07 57.93 72.30
CA ALA A 19 -77.98 56.92 73.34
C ALA A 19 -78.40 55.52 72.84
N GLY A 20 -79.43 55.45 71.97
CA GLY A 20 -79.85 54.21 71.34
C GLY A 20 -78.80 53.61 70.41
N PHE A 21 -78.13 54.43 69.61
CA PHE A 21 -77.06 53.98 68.70
C PHE A 21 -75.81 53.51 69.47
N TRP A 22 -75.43 54.22 70.53
CA TRP A 22 -74.31 53.83 71.36
C TRP A 22 -74.58 52.51 72.11
N GLY A 23 -75.78 52.32 72.64
CA GLY A 23 -76.18 51.05 73.27
C GLY A 23 -76.21 49.87 72.29
N TYR A 24 -76.68 50.08 71.06
CA TYR A 24 -76.72 49.03 70.02
C TYR A 24 -75.32 48.57 69.61
N THR A 25 -74.38 49.51 69.46
CA THR A 25 -72.99 49.18 69.06
C THR A 25 -72.19 48.52 70.18
N GLN A 26 -72.50 48.77 71.46
CA GLN A 26 -71.74 48.22 72.57
C GLN A 26 -72.19 46.82 73.02
N PHE A 27 -73.48 46.50 72.92
CA PHE A 27 -74.02 45.24 73.45
C PHE A 27 -74.47 44.21 72.42
N LEU A 28 -74.68 44.58 71.15
CA LEU A 28 -75.34 43.71 70.16
C LEU A 28 -74.62 43.60 68.81
N ALA A 29 -73.41 44.16 68.70
CA ALA A 29 -72.56 43.93 67.52
C ALA A 29 -72.00 42.49 67.57
N PRO A 30 -72.24 41.65 66.55
CA PRO A 30 -71.70 40.29 66.52
C PRO A 30 -70.17 40.33 66.44
N ASP A 31 -69.51 39.51 67.26
CA ASP A 31 -68.05 39.35 67.26
C ASP A 31 -67.56 39.05 65.82
N ALA A 32 -66.72 39.95 65.30
CA ALA A 32 -66.02 39.70 64.05
C ALA A 32 -64.99 38.60 64.30
N GLU A 33 -65.17 37.44 63.67
CA GLU A 33 -64.22 36.33 63.68
C GLU A 33 -62.81 36.85 63.35
N GLU A 34 -61.90 36.77 64.32
CA GLU A 34 -60.47 36.94 64.07
C GLU A 34 -60.06 35.93 62.99
N PRO A 35 -59.38 36.37 61.91
CA PRO A 35 -58.85 35.44 60.93
C PRO A 35 -57.85 34.53 61.63
N ALA A 36 -58.14 33.23 61.68
CA ALA A 36 -57.19 32.21 62.12
C ALA A 36 -55.87 32.41 61.35
N GLU A 37 -54.77 32.56 62.09
CA GLU A 37 -53.44 32.72 61.50
C GLU A 37 -53.20 31.60 60.48
N ALA A 38 -53.06 31.98 59.21
CA ALA A 38 -52.72 31.06 58.14
C ALA A 38 -51.32 30.54 58.40
N VAL A 39 -51.20 29.25 58.77
CA VAL A 39 -49.91 28.56 58.76
C VAL A 39 -49.50 28.44 57.30
N ASP A 40 -48.48 29.20 56.92
CA ASP A 40 -47.90 29.20 55.58
C ASP A 40 -47.20 27.85 55.35
N VAL A 41 -47.88 26.94 54.66
CA VAL A 41 -47.31 25.66 54.22
C VAL A 41 -46.70 25.84 52.84
N ASN A 42 -45.37 25.94 52.80
CA ASN A 42 -44.64 25.92 51.54
C ASN A 42 -44.79 24.54 50.88
N ALA A 43 -45.51 24.48 49.76
CA ALA A 43 -45.53 23.31 48.90
C ALA A 43 -44.13 23.14 48.27
N VAL A 44 -43.46 22.02 48.57
CA VAL A 44 -42.17 21.68 47.95
C VAL A 44 -42.43 21.22 46.52
N SER A 45 -42.17 22.10 45.55
CA SER A 45 -42.08 21.73 44.14
C SER A 45 -40.80 20.93 43.93
N VAL A 46 -40.91 19.67 43.50
CA VAL A 46 -39.74 18.88 43.09
C VAL A 46 -39.28 19.42 41.74
N ASP A 47 -38.29 20.30 41.77
CA ASP A 47 -37.56 20.72 40.58
C ASP A 47 -36.79 19.50 40.05
N THR A 48 -37.21 18.94 38.92
CA THR A 48 -36.39 17.98 38.16
C THR A 48 -35.29 18.73 37.41
N GLY A 49 -34.60 19.62 38.10
CA GLY A 49 -33.42 20.30 37.62
C GLY A 49 -32.39 19.22 37.33
N VAL A 50 -31.95 19.13 36.07
CA VAL A 50 -30.75 18.36 35.75
C VAL A 50 -29.60 18.99 36.53
N ASP A 51 -28.95 18.21 37.39
CA ASP A 51 -27.70 18.61 38.04
C ASP A 51 -26.64 18.76 36.95
N LEU A 52 -26.59 19.96 36.37
CA LEU A 52 -25.59 20.35 35.38
C LEU A 52 -24.26 20.50 36.10
N VAL A 53 -23.52 19.40 36.16
CA VAL A 53 -22.13 19.39 36.62
C VAL A 53 -21.28 20.01 35.52
N ALA A 54 -20.89 21.26 35.72
CA ALA A 54 -19.89 21.91 34.88
C ALA A 54 -18.50 21.33 35.23
N ALA A 55 -17.86 20.71 34.24
CA ALA A 55 -16.50 20.24 34.33
C ALA A 55 -15.66 20.97 33.29
N GLU A 56 -14.51 21.48 33.73
CA GLU A 56 -13.52 22.07 32.85
C GLU A 56 -12.57 20.98 32.37
N GLY A 57 -12.23 21.02 31.09
CA GLY A 57 -11.31 20.08 30.47
C GLY A 57 -10.53 20.76 29.35
N VAL A 58 -9.35 20.23 29.06
CA VAL A 58 -8.52 20.72 27.95
C VAL A 58 -8.70 19.77 26.77
N VAL A 59 -8.98 20.31 25.59
CA VAL A 59 -9.01 19.53 24.35
C VAL A 59 -7.57 19.36 23.87
N LEU A 60 -7.16 18.12 23.67
CA LEU A 60 -5.85 17.76 23.13
C LEU A 60 -6.03 17.09 21.75
N PRO A 61 -5.06 17.24 20.84
CA PRO A 61 -5.08 16.53 19.57
C PRO A 61 -5.06 15.02 19.81
N LEU A 62 -5.79 14.27 18.97
CA LEU A 62 -5.80 12.82 19.03
C LEU A 62 -4.42 12.22 18.72
N ALA A 63 -3.69 12.85 17.80
CA ALA A 63 -2.33 12.51 17.44
C ALA A 63 -1.57 13.79 17.05
N ASP A 64 -0.29 13.82 17.38
CA ASP A 64 0.65 14.88 17.02
C ASP A 64 1.89 14.21 16.39
N ALA A 65 2.42 14.80 15.33
CA ALA A 65 3.58 14.31 14.60
C ALA A 65 4.51 15.46 14.26
N ASN A 66 5.78 15.33 14.65
CA ASN A 66 6.83 16.23 14.22
C ASN A 66 7.52 15.64 12.99
N LEU A 67 7.42 16.34 11.86
CA LEU A 67 7.94 15.88 10.58
C LEU A 67 9.36 16.39 10.36
N SER A 68 10.25 15.49 9.96
CA SER A 68 11.63 15.80 9.60
C SER A 68 12.07 15.01 8.39
N PHE A 69 12.99 15.57 7.61
CA PHE A 69 13.59 14.85 6.49
C PHE A 69 14.45 13.68 6.99
N GLN A 70 14.28 12.51 6.38
CA GLN A 70 15.12 11.34 6.66
C GLN A 70 16.53 11.49 6.06
N THR A 71 16.63 12.21 4.95
CA THR A 71 17.88 12.51 4.25
C THR A 71 18.06 14.02 4.15
N GLY A 72 19.30 14.49 4.30
CA GLY A 72 19.61 15.88 3.99
C GLY A 72 19.40 16.17 2.50
N GLY A 73 18.96 17.39 2.18
CA GLY A 73 18.71 17.83 0.81
C GLY A 73 18.28 19.29 0.77
N GLN A 74 18.26 19.86 -0.43
CA GLN A 74 17.77 21.22 -0.65
C GLN A 74 16.26 21.18 -0.89
N LEU A 75 15.50 22.05 -0.22
CA LEU A 75 14.08 22.24 -0.49
C LEU A 75 13.91 22.94 -1.84
N VAL A 76 13.13 22.34 -2.73
CA VAL A 76 12.81 22.90 -4.06
C VAL A 76 11.43 23.53 -4.06
N GLU A 77 10.46 22.91 -3.39
CA GLU A 77 9.08 23.36 -3.42
C GLU A 77 8.34 22.97 -2.14
N VAL A 78 7.40 23.83 -1.71
CA VAL A 78 6.40 23.53 -0.67
C VAL A 78 5.07 23.38 -1.37
N LEU A 79 4.37 22.26 -1.14
CA LEU A 79 3.20 21.85 -1.91
C LEU A 79 1.87 22.11 -1.17
N VAL A 80 1.94 22.50 0.09
CA VAL A 80 0.78 22.75 0.98
C VAL A 80 0.98 24.02 1.79
N GLU A 81 -0.10 24.69 2.16
CA GLU A 81 -0.08 25.87 3.02
C GLU A 81 -0.36 25.53 4.48
N GLU A 82 0.01 26.44 5.39
CA GLU A 82 -0.27 26.28 6.81
C GLU A 82 -1.79 26.31 7.06
N GLY A 83 -2.31 25.24 7.66
CA GLY A 83 -3.74 25.07 7.95
C GLY A 83 -4.50 24.21 6.96
N ASP A 84 -3.84 23.70 5.91
CA ASP A 84 -4.44 22.75 4.98
C ASP A 84 -4.69 21.38 5.62
N ASP A 85 -5.85 20.78 5.31
CA ASP A 85 -6.16 19.39 5.62
C ASP A 85 -5.44 18.46 4.63
N VAL A 86 -4.62 17.54 5.15
CA VAL A 86 -3.81 16.62 4.33
C VAL A 86 -4.03 15.17 4.74
N ASP A 87 -4.16 14.29 3.75
CA ASP A 87 -4.27 12.86 3.95
C ASP A 87 -2.89 12.19 4.04
N ALA A 88 -2.84 11.01 4.65
CA ALA A 88 -1.61 10.21 4.73
C ALA A 88 -1.07 9.86 3.34
N GLY A 89 0.23 10.13 3.12
CA GLY A 89 0.90 9.90 1.84
C GLY A 89 0.90 11.12 0.90
N THR A 90 0.19 12.20 1.26
CA THR A 90 0.22 13.45 0.51
C THR A 90 1.62 14.09 0.58
N PRO A 91 2.28 14.36 -0.56
CA PRO A 91 3.55 15.07 -0.55
C PRO A 91 3.35 16.51 -0.05
N LEU A 92 3.98 16.86 1.06
CA LEU A 92 3.90 18.22 1.63
C LEU A 92 4.95 19.16 1.03
N LEU A 93 6.06 18.61 0.59
CA LEU A 93 7.22 19.34 0.11
C LEU A 93 8.09 18.45 -0.78
N LYS A 94 8.88 19.09 -1.64
CA LYS A 94 9.76 18.44 -2.59
C LYS A 94 11.21 18.84 -2.33
N LEU A 95 12.07 17.84 -2.15
CA LEU A 95 13.52 18.02 -2.11
C LEU A 95 14.11 17.91 -3.52
N ASP A 96 15.28 18.50 -3.70
CA ASP A 96 16.10 18.30 -4.91
C ASP A 96 16.56 16.84 -4.97
N SER A 97 16.12 16.15 -6.03
CA SER A 97 16.37 14.74 -6.27
C SER A 97 17.32 14.49 -7.46
N ILE A 98 17.92 15.52 -8.05
CA ILE A 98 18.70 15.39 -9.29
C ILE A 98 19.83 14.37 -9.15
N ASP A 99 20.61 14.44 -8.07
CA ASP A 99 21.73 13.51 -7.85
C ASP A 99 21.24 12.07 -7.67
N GLN A 100 20.11 11.88 -6.97
CA GLN A 100 19.49 10.58 -6.76
C GLN A 100 18.94 10.01 -8.07
N GLU A 101 18.31 10.85 -8.91
CA GLU A 101 17.82 10.46 -10.23
C GLU A 101 18.95 10.05 -11.16
N ILE A 102 20.07 10.78 -11.14
CA ILE A 102 21.29 10.42 -11.88
C ILE A 102 21.83 9.08 -11.37
N ALA A 103 21.92 8.89 -10.04
CA ALA A 103 22.40 7.64 -9.45
C ALA A 103 21.50 6.44 -9.83
N VAL A 104 20.18 6.61 -9.81
CA VAL A 104 19.22 5.59 -10.26
C VAL A 104 19.41 5.30 -11.75
N THR A 105 19.57 6.33 -12.58
CA THR A 105 19.80 6.16 -14.03
C THR A 105 21.10 5.41 -14.31
N GLN A 106 22.19 5.73 -13.60
CA GLN A 106 23.46 5.03 -13.70
C GLN A 106 23.35 3.56 -13.25
N ALA A 107 22.65 3.31 -12.14
CA ALA A 107 22.41 1.95 -11.66
C ALA A 107 21.59 1.14 -12.66
N GLN A 108 20.55 1.74 -13.26
CA GLN A 108 19.75 1.09 -14.30
C GLN A 108 20.59 0.76 -15.54
N ALA A 109 21.47 1.67 -15.97
CA ALA A 109 22.40 1.42 -17.07
C ALA A 109 23.38 0.27 -16.75
N ALA A 110 23.88 0.20 -15.52
CA ALA A 110 24.74 -0.90 -15.07
C ALA A 110 24.01 -2.25 -15.08
N VAL A 111 22.74 -2.29 -14.68
CA VAL A 111 21.89 -3.49 -14.77
C VAL A 111 21.70 -3.93 -16.22
N THR A 112 21.38 -3.00 -17.12
CA THR A 112 21.23 -3.30 -18.56
C THR A 112 22.53 -3.84 -19.16
N GLN A 113 23.68 -3.24 -18.82
CA GLN A 113 24.98 -3.74 -19.27
C GLN A 113 25.26 -5.15 -18.74
N ALA A 114 24.95 -5.42 -17.47
CA ALA A 114 25.11 -6.75 -16.89
C ALA A 114 24.23 -7.80 -17.58
N GLN A 115 22.98 -7.44 -17.92
CA GLN A 115 22.07 -8.31 -18.68
C GLN A 115 22.61 -8.61 -20.08
N ALA A 116 23.11 -7.62 -20.80
CA ALA A 116 23.74 -7.82 -22.12
C ALA A 116 24.99 -8.73 -22.05
N ASN A 117 25.77 -8.61 -20.98
CA ASN A 117 26.92 -9.49 -20.74
C ASN A 117 26.49 -10.94 -20.50
N ILE A 118 25.38 -11.16 -19.78
CA ILE A 118 24.81 -12.50 -19.57
C ILE A 118 24.37 -13.10 -20.91
N GLU A 119 23.62 -12.35 -21.72
CA GLU A 119 23.16 -12.83 -23.04
C GLU A 119 24.33 -13.19 -23.96
N THR A 120 25.39 -12.37 -23.94
CA THR A 120 26.63 -12.65 -24.69
C THR A 120 27.31 -13.92 -24.19
N ALA A 121 27.38 -14.12 -22.87
CA ALA A 121 27.97 -15.31 -22.27
C ALA A 121 27.17 -16.57 -22.56
N GLU A 122 25.84 -16.50 -22.53
CA GLU A 122 24.93 -17.60 -22.89
C GLU A 122 25.09 -17.99 -24.37
N SER A 123 25.16 -16.99 -25.25
CA SER A 123 25.44 -17.21 -26.68
C SER A 123 26.81 -17.85 -26.90
N GLY A 124 27.83 -17.39 -26.17
CA GLY A 124 29.16 -17.99 -26.19
C GLY A 124 29.18 -19.43 -25.69
N LEU A 125 28.43 -19.73 -24.63
CA LEU A 125 28.26 -21.08 -24.10
C LEU A 125 27.59 -22.01 -25.12
N LEU A 126 26.54 -21.54 -25.80
CA LEU A 126 25.87 -22.31 -26.85
C LEU A 126 26.83 -22.60 -28.03
N ALA A 127 27.61 -21.61 -28.45
CA ALA A 127 28.62 -21.80 -29.48
C ALA A 127 29.71 -22.81 -29.05
N ALA A 128 30.13 -22.78 -27.78
CA ALA A 128 31.08 -23.75 -27.25
C ALA A 128 30.51 -25.17 -27.20
N GLN A 129 29.23 -25.33 -26.84
CA GLN A 129 28.55 -26.63 -26.83
C GLN A 129 28.44 -27.22 -28.24
N THR A 130 28.04 -26.42 -29.23
CA THR A 130 27.97 -26.89 -30.62
C THR A 130 29.35 -27.23 -31.18
N GLY A 131 30.38 -26.46 -30.81
CA GLY A 131 31.78 -26.79 -31.13
C GLY A 131 32.25 -28.11 -30.51
N LEU A 132 31.85 -28.39 -29.26
CA LEU A 132 32.15 -29.66 -28.59
C LEU A 132 31.49 -30.85 -29.28
N GLU A 133 30.22 -30.72 -29.67
CA GLU A 133 29.49 -31.76 -30.42
C GLU A 133 30.16 -32.04 -31.77
N ALA A 134 30.51 -30.99 -32.52
CA ALA A 134 31.24 -31.14 -33.78
C ALA A 134 32.60 -31.82 -33.59
N ALA A 135 33.33 -31.48 -32.53
CA ALA A 135 34.60 -32.13 -32.20
C ALA A 135 34.41 -33.63 -31.86
N GLN A 136 33.36 -34.00 -31.13
CA GLN A 136 33.04 -35.40 -30.83
C GLN A 136 32.70 -36.20 -32.09
N ILE A 137 31.95 -35.61 -33.02
CA ILE A 137 31.69 -36.21 -34.34
C ILE A 137 33.00 -36.43 -35.09
N GLY A 138 33.91 -35.44 -35.08
CA GLY A 138 35.23 -35.56 -35.69
C GLY A 138 36.07 -36.69 -35.09
N VAL A 139 36.08 -36.82 -33.76
CA VAL A 139 36.77 -37.93 -33.06
C VAL A 139 36.18 -39.28 -33.47
N THR A 140 34.85 -39.39 -33.49
CA THR A 140 34.16 -40.63 -33.87
C THR A 140 34.47 -41.03 -35.32
N SER A 141 34.47 -40.06 -36.24
CA SER A 141 34.87 -40.26 -37.64
C SER A 141 36.32 -40.72 -37.77
N ALA A 142 37.24 -40.07 -37.05
CA ALA A 142 38.66 -40.45 -37.05
C ALA A 142 38.88 -41.86 -36.49
N GLN A 143 38.15 -42.25 -35.44
CA GLN A 143 38.17 -43.61 -34.89
C GLN A 143 37.67 -44.64 -35.90
N ALA A 144 36.58 -44.35 -36.63
CA ALA A 144 36.07 -45.23 -37.68
C ALA A 144 37.09 -45.39 -38.82
N GLN A 145 37.73 -44.31 -39.26
CA GLN A 145 38.79 -44.34 -40.26
C GLN A 145 40.00 -45.18 -39.81
N LEU A 146 40.39 -45.04 -38.54
CA LEU A 146 41.46 -45.83 -37.94
C LEU A 146 41.10 -47.32 -37.91
N ALA A 147 39.88 -47.66 -37.50
CA ALA A 147 39.39 -49.03 -37.47
C ALA A 147 39.37 -49.67 -38.86
N LEU A 148 38.92 -48.95 -39.89
CA LEU A 148 38.97 -49.40 -41.29
C LEU A 148 40.41 -49.65 -41.76
N THR A 149 41.34 -48.77 -41.38
CA THR A 149 42.75 -48.92 -41.74
C THR A 149 43.40 -50.11 -41.03
N GLN A 150 43.06 -50.34 -39.76
CA GLN A 150 43.57 -51.47 -38.98
C GLN A 150 42.97 -52.81 -39.40
N ALA A 151 41.72 -52.84 -39.86
CA ALA A 151 41.07 -54.06 -40.33
C ALA A 151 41.80 -54.69 -41.54
N GLY A 152 42.52 -53.89 -42.33
CA GLY A 152 43.32 -54.34 -43.46
C GLY A 152 42.51 -55.03 -44.56
N PRO A 153 43.15 -55.46 -45.66
CA PRO A 153 42.50 -56.25 -46.70
C PRO A 153 42.15 -57.65 -46.18
N THR A 154 40.94 -58.11 -46.48
CA THR A 154 40.49 -59.46 -46.09
C THR A 154 41.32 -60.54 -46.79
N ALA A 155 41.45 -61.72 -46.18
CA ALA A 155 42.18 -62.84 -46.79
C ALA A 155 41.67 -63.20 -48.21
N ALA A 156 40.36 -63.04 -48.46
CA ALA A 156 39.78 -63.22 -49.77
C ALA A 156 40.25 -62.15 -50.79
N GLN A 157 40.41 -60.90 -50.37
CA GLN A 157 40.97 -59.83 -51.19
C GLN A 157 42.45 -60.03 -51.47
N ILE A 158 43.22 -60.43 -50.45
CA ILE A 158 44.64 -60.77 -50.61
C ILE A 158 44.79 -61.91 -51.63
N ALA A 159 44.03 -63.00 -51.48
CA ALA A 159 44.07 -64.13 -52.40
C ALA A 159 43.63 -63.75 -53.84
N LEU A 160 42.66 -62.85 -53.99
CA LEU A 160 42.26 -62.34 -55.31
C LEU A 160 43.39 -61.51 -55.94
N SER A 161 44.00 -60.61 -55.17
CA SER A 161 45.14 -59.81 -55.61
C SER A 161 46.34 -60.68 -55.99
N GLU A 162 46.68 -61.70 -55.20
CA GLU A 162 47.73 -62.67 -55.51
C GLU A 162 47.45 -63.42 -56.82
N LYS A 163 46.20 -63.85 -57.03
CA LYS A 163 45.80 -64.49 -58.30
C LYS A 163 45.91 -63.55 -59.48
N SER A 164 45.59 -62.27 -59.30
CA SER A 164 45.72 -61.27 -60.37
C SER A 164 47.19 -61.01 -60.74
N VAL A 165 48.09 -61.01 -59.75
CA VAL A 165 49.54 -60.89 -59.98
C VAL A 165 50.06 -62.12 -60.71
N ALA A 166 49.70 -63.33 -60.26
CA ALA A 166 50.10 -64.57 -60.93
C ALA A 166 49.62 -64.64 -62.39
N ALA A 167 48.41 -64.17 -62.67
CA ALA A 167 47.89 -64.07 -64.04
C ALA A 167 48.69 -63.05 -64.87
N ALA A 168 49.06 -61.89 -64.30
CA ALA A 168 49.87 -60.89 -64.98
C ALA A 168 51.28 -61.40 -65.31
N ASP A 169 51.93 -62.11 -64.37
CA ASP A 169 53.26 -62.71 -64.59
C ASP A 169 53.24 -63.79 -65.68
N ALA A 170 52.17 -64.58 -65.75
CA ALA A 170 51.99 -65.56 -66.82
C ALA A 170 51.92 -64.89 -68.20
N VAL A 171 51.22 -63.75 -68.30
CA VAL A 171 51.15 -62.96 -69.54
C VAL A 171 52.51 -62.39 -69.91
N ILE A 172 53.28 -61.86 -68.94
CA ILE A 172 54.64 -61.36 -69.19
C ILE A 172 55.56 -62.47 -69.69
N THR A 173 55.51 -63.65 -69.06
CA THR A 173 56.32 -64.81 -69.46
C THR A 173 55.99 -65.27 -70.87
N GLN A 174 54.69 -65.30 -71.21
CA GLN A 174 54.24 -65.62 -72.55
C GLN A 174 54.73 -64.59 -73.58
N ALA A 175 54.67 -63.30 -73.25
CA ALA A 175 55.16 -62.22 -74.11
C ALA A 175 56.69 -62.23 -74.28
N ALA A 176 57.44 -62.60 -73.24
CA ALA A 176 58.88 -62.76 -73.33
C ALA A 176 59.27 -63.96 -74.21
N GLY A 177 58.59 -65.10 -74.03
CA GLY A 177 58.80 -66.28 -74.86
C GLY A 177 58.48 -66.04 -76.34
N SER A 178 57.42 -65.31 -76.66
CA SER A 178 57.10 -64.97 -78.05
C SER A 178 58.08 -63.96 -78.65
N ARG A 179 58.62 -63.04 -77.85
CA ARG A 179 59.68 -62.12 -78.29
C ARG A 179 60.97 -62.86 -78.58
N ASP A 180 61.42 -63.74 -77.69
CA ASP A 180 62.67 -64.46 -77.86
C ASP A 180 62.59 -65.44 -79.05
N ALA A 181 61.43 -66.08 -79.27
CA ALA A 181 61.16 -66.86 -80.49
C ALA A 181 61.21 -66.01 -81.77
N ALA A 182 60.74 -64.75 -81.71
CA ALA A 182 60.79 -63.84 -82.86
C ALA A 182 62.20 -63.28 -83.16
N VAL A 183 63.12 -63.32 -82.19
CA VAL A 183 64.52 -62.88 -82.37
C VAL A 183 65.41 -64.01 -82.89
N GLU A 184 65.08 -65.28 -82.62
CA GLU A 184 65.85 -66.45 -83.08
C GLU A 184 65.54 -66.84 -84.55
N GLU A 185 64.42 -66.37 -85.11
CA GLU A 185 64.05 -66.54 -86.53
C GLU A 185 64.56 -65.41 -87.47
N ALA A 186 65.34 -64.45 -86.97
CA ALA A 186 65.90 -63.32 -87.73
C ALA A 186 67.44 -63.41 -87.87
#